data_AF-V9LKR3-F1
#
_entry.id   AF-V9LKR3-F1
#
_cell.length_a   1.000
_cell.length_b   1.000
_cell.length_c   1.000
_cell.angle_alpha   90.00
_cell.angle_beta   90.00
_cell.angle_gamma   90.00
#
_symmetry.space_group_name_H-M   'P 1'
#
loop_
_entity.id
_entity.type
_entity.pdbx_description
1 polymer ?
#
loop_
_entity_poly.entity_id
_entity_poly.type
_entity_poly.pdbx_seq_one_letter_code
_entity_poly.pdbx_strand_id
1 'polypeptide(L)' 'MNSKVTISLLVLYLASPQGATLRCRCIKTEPNFIHPKFIDNIIIIPSGPHCPKAAIM' A
#
# COMPACT_ATOMS: atom_id res chain seq x y z
N MET A 1 26.30 -13.55 25.02
CA MET A 1 25.25 -13.65 23.98
C MET A 1 25.79 -14.54 22.86
N ASN A 2 25.16 -15.69 22.61
CA ASN A 2 25.71 -16.69 21.68
C ASN A 2 25.63 -16.20 20.22
N SER A 3 26.69 -16.42 19.43
CA SER A 3 26.74 -16.02 18.02
C SER A 3 25.54 -16.57 17.21
N LYS A 4 25.15 -17.83 17.49
CA LYS A 4 23.95 -18.45 16.90
C LYS A 4 22.65 -17.69 17.20
N VAL A 5 22.52 -17.13 18.39
CA VAL A 5 21.32 -16.37 18.81
C VAL A 5 21.27 -15.03 18.06
N THR A 6 22.43 -14.38 17.89
CA THR A 6 22.55 -13.11 17.17
C THR A 6 22.23 -13.28 15.69
N ILE A 7 22.74 -14.35 15.06
CA ILE A 7 22.44 -14.69 13.66
C ILE A 7 20.95 -14.99 13.49
N SER A 8 20.37 -15.78 14.40
CA SER A 8 18.94 -16.12 14.35
C SER A 8 18.05 -14.88 14.40
N LEU A 9 18.33 -13.94 15.31
CA LEU A 9 17.61 -12.67 15.42
C LEU A 9 17.72 -11.80 14.15
N LEU A 10 18.92 -11.74 13.55
CA LEU A 10 19.16 -10.99 12.32
C LEU A 10 18.37 -11.57 11.14
N VAL A 11 18.34 -12.90 11.02
CA VAL A 11 17.57 -13.62 9.99
C VAL A 11 16.07 -13.37 10.17
N LEU A 12 15.55 -13.46 11.39
CA LEU A 12 14.15 -13.17 11.72
C LEU A 12 13.77 -11.71 11.37
N TYR A 13 14.66 -10.75 11.61
CA TYR A 13 14.42 -9.35 11.28
C TYR A 13 14.37 -9.10 9.77
N LEU A 14 15.31 -9.65 9.00
CA LEU A 14 15.35 -9.51 7.54
C LEU A 14 14.25 -10.29 6.82
N ALA A 15 13.86 -11.44 7.35
CA ALA A 15 12.77 -12.26 6.83
C ALA A 15 11.38 -11.76 7.25
N SER A 16 11.31 -10.84 8.22
CA SER A 16 10.05 -10.19 8.53
C SER A 16 9.58 -9.44 7.28
N PRO A 17 8.33 -9.64 6.83
CA PRO A 17 7.76 -8.72 5.87
C PRO A 17 7.84 -7.37 6.57
N GLN A 18 8.71 -6.50 6.07
CA GLN A 18 8.69 -5.09 6.40
C GLN A 18 7.36 -4.62 5.87
N GLY A 19 6.33 -4.81 6.69
CA GLY A 19 4.95 -4.56 6.38
C GLY A 19 4.83 -3.06 6.27
N ALA A 20 5.26 -2.52 5.13
CA ALA A 20 4.62 -1.36 4.58
C ALA A 20 3.17 -1.80 4.42
N THR A 21 2.37 -1.57 5.44
CA THR A 21 0.92 -1.48 5.26
C THR A 21 0.76 -0.45 4.16
N LEU A 22 0.54 -0.91 2.93
CA LEU A 22 0.42 -0.05 1.77
C LEU A 22 -0.77 0.85 2.06
N ARG A 23 -0.50 2.11 2.42
CA ARG A 23 -1.50 3.10 2.81
C ARG A 23 -2.15 3.67 1.55
N CYS A 24 -2.76 2.79 0.75
CA CYS A 24 -3.53 3.20 -0.41
C CYS A 24 -4.69 4.08 0.05
N ARG A 25 -4.96 5.13 -0.71
CA ARG A 25 -5.96 6.14 -0.34
C ARG A 25 -7.38 5.58 -0.38
N CYS A 26 -7.66 4.64 -1.28
CA CYS A 26 -8.96 4.00 -1.43
C CYS A 26 -9.10 2.78 -0.50
N ILE A 27 -10.20 2.72 0.26
CA ILE A 27 -10.60 1.53 1.04
C ILE A 27 -11.41 0.56 0.16
N LYS A 28 -12.24 1.10 -0.73
CA LYS A 28 -13.07 0.38 -1.71
C LYS A 28 -13.16 1.16 -3.01
N THR A 29 -13.51 0.48 -4.09
CA THR A 29 -13.77 1.06 -5.41
C THR A 29 -15.25 0.94 -5.74
N GLU A 30 -15.83 1.96 -6.36
CA GLU A 30 -17.19 1.89 -6.92
C GLU A 30 -17.11 1.22 -8.30
N PRO A 31 -17.69 0.02 -8.49
CA PRO A 31 -17.61 -0.69 -9.77
C PRO A 31 -18.61 -0.16 -10.80
N ASN A 32 -19.65 0.57 -10.38
CA ASN A 32 -20.66 1.07 -11.29
C ASN A 32 -20.21 2.34 -12.00
N PHE A 33 -20.75 2.56 -13.20
CA PHE A 33 -20.49 3.77 -13.95
C PHE A 33 -21.08 4.99 -13.25
N ILE A 34 -20.25 6.01 -13.01
CA ILE A 34 -20.67 7.30 -12.49
C ILE A 34 -20.72 8.29 -13.66
N HIS A 35 -21.91 8.80 -13.95
CA HIS A 35 -22.07 9.76 -15.04
C HIS A 35 -21.34 11.09 -14.72
N PRO A 36 -20.53 11.66 -15.62
CA PRO A 36 -19.71 12.85 -15.35
C PRO A 36 -20.48 14.07 -14.83
N LYS A 37 -21.76 14.20 -15.18
CA LYS A 37 -22.67 15.23 -14.66
C LYS A 37 -22.74 15.27 -13.12
N PHE A 38 -22.47 14.16 -12.44
CA PHE A 38 -22.51 14.07 -10.97
C PHE A 38 -21.12 14.20 -10.32
N ILE A 39 -20.07 14.44 -11.12
CA ILE A 39 -18.70 14.58 -10.65
C ILE A 39 -18.37 16.07 -10.59
N ASP A 40 -18.14 16.58 -9.39
CA ASP A 40 -17.72 17.97 -9.19
C ASP A 40 -16.22 18.15 -9.46
N ASN A 41 -15.41 17.23 -8.95
CA ASN A 41 -13.95 17.25 -9.07
C ASN A 41 -13.40 15.83 -9.25
N ILE A 42 -12.25 15.71 -9.92
CA ILE A 42 -11.53 14.44 -10.11
C ILE A 42 -10.12 14.59 -9.55
N ILE A 43 -9.71 13.66 -8.69
CA ILE A 43 -8.34 13.57 -8.19
C ILE A 43 -7.71 12.28 -8.71
N ILE A 44 -6.57 12.43 -9.39
CA ILE A 44 -5.79 11.30 -9.90
C ILE A 44 -4.51 11.18 -9.05
N ILE A 45 -4.35 10.03 -8.40
CA ILE A 45 -3.15 9.70 -7.61
C ILE A 45 -2.43 8.57 -8.35
N PRO A 46 -1.21 8.81 -8.88
CA PRO A 46 -0.46 7.78 -9.58
C PRO A 46 0.03 6.68 -8.61
N SER A 47 0.36 5.51 -9.15
CA SER A 47 1.04 4.46 -8.40
C SER A 47 2.43 4.93 -7.94
N GLY A 48 2.91 4.36 -6.84
CA GLY A 48 4.21 4.72 -6.26
C GLY A 48 4.69 3.74 -5.19
N PRO A 49 5.84 4.04 -4.56
CA PRO A 49 6.48 3.15 -3.58
C PRO A 49 5.61 2.87 -2.35
N HIS A 50 4.62 3.73 -2.07
CA HIS A 50 3.69 3.56 -0.94
C HIS A 50 2.37 2.85 -1.31
N CYS A 51 2.03 2.78 -2.60
CA CYS A 51 0.86 2.06 -3.09
C CYS A 51 1.07 1.72 -4.58
N PRO A 52 1.11 0.43 -4.97
CA PRO A 52 1.36 0.02 -6.36
C PRO A 52 0.18 0.31 -7.30
N LYS A 53 -0.98 0.70 -6.77
CA LYS A 53 -2.19 1.00 -7.54
C LYS A 53 -2.38 2.51 -7.66
N ALA A 54 -2.66 2.96 -8.88
CA ALA A 54 -3.21 4.30 -9.07
C ALA A 54 -4.64 4.35 -8.50
N ALA A 55 -5.05 5.54 -8.07
CA ALA A 55 -6.38 5.81 -7.53
C ALA A 55 -7.02 6.98 -8.27
N ILE A 56 -8.34 6.90 -8.45
CA ILE A 56 -9.18 7.96 -8.99
C ILE A 56 -10.29 8.16 -7.95
N MET A 57 -10.47 9.42 -7.54
CA MET A 57 -11.43 9.82 -6.51
C MET A 57 -12.28 10.97 -7.02
#